data_AF-A0AB34JER5-F1
#
_entry.id   AF-A0AB34JER5-F1
#
_cell.length_a   1.000
_cell.length_b   1.000
_cell.length_c   1.000
_cell.angle_alpha   90.00
_cell.angle_beta   90.00
_cell.angle_gamma   90.00
#
_symmetry.space_group_name_H-M   'P 1'
#
loop_
_entity.id
_entity.type
_entity.pdbx_description
1 polymer ?
#
loop_
_entity_poly.entity_id
_entity_poly.type
_entity_poly.pdbx_seq_one_letter_code
_entity_poly.pdbx_strand_id
1 'polypeptide(L)'
;MPLDSWSCGPTRVPLPQTTDEWDLDSLHPEDSSAFEDDLQASTLDHLPEMEAKGSLAYARTACCLSAVLCVSGVLVLASFSGELVNSVPSPAGRAPPDHRTRTGPVIRATAVSSPPFPLPSPLPSFSPPPPLPPSPVHSPSSPLLTASLLYPPVRSSPPPPPPPPPPPPVCPPPSPPSPAPTLPPLPVEVRPVSIDELNARFANGHASSNLAEAGVLIHVFDRTEGDTTPPWVPCTSDEWCAKFSDRMSASLINSGLKAMYSSQHAGLVLSPSASTVLCSYFADGGTMNKFCQPPAPPGCVPGCADQFTSRPKWCVATDPDIFNCAWRPKDLDVMLKYHFSHAYSYNEVVLGTSQWNARLPNIIDAIYFMGGDEQAEMSARQTYSAFMAAYPDASTLLVRLNIFDERPFQSVQI
;
A
#
# COMPACT_ATOMS: atom_id res chain seq x y z
N MET A 1 16.85 -43.50 -11.76
CA MET A 1 17.51 -43.75 -10.45
C MET A 1 16.66 -43.05 -9.41
N PRO A 2 16.00 -43.75 -8.47
CA PRO A 2 15.24 -43.09 -7.43
C PRO A 2 16.18 -42.70 -6.28
N LEU A 3 16.06 -41.46 -5.82
CA LEU A 3 16.68 -40.98 -4.58
C LEU A 3 15.63 -41.14 -3.48
N ASP A 4 15.74 -42.21 -2.69
CA ASP A 4 14.92 -42.39 -1.49
C ASP A 4 15.51 -41.55 -0.35
N SER A 5 14.83 -40.46 0.01
CA SER A 5 15.17 -39.63 1.16
C SER A 5 14.59 -40.25 2.43
N TRP A 6 15.47 -40.75 3.30
CA TRP A 6 15.11 -41.18 4.65
C TRP A 6 15.19 -39.98 5.60
N SER A 7 14.05 -39.59 6.17
CA SER A 7 13.94 -38.50 7.16
C SER A 7 13.98 -39.07 8.58
N CYS A 8 14.92 -38.59 9.41
CA CYS A 8 14.89 -38.80 10.86
C CYS A 8 13.97 -37.75 11.50
N GLY A 9 12.97 -38.18 12.26
CA GLY A 9 12.02 -37.29 12.95
C GLY A 9 12.61 -36.64 14.20
N PRO A 10 12.14 -35.44 14.61
CA PRO A 10 12.67 -34.72 15.76
C PRO A 10 12.07 -35.21 17.09
N THR A 11 12.94 -35.32 18.09
CA THR A 11 12.64 -35.61 19.49
C THR A 11 11.97 -34.38 20.14
N ARG A 12 10.79 -34.56 20.76
CA ARG A 12 10.10 -33.50 21.51
C ARG A 12 10.83 -33.20 22.82
N VAL A 13 11.13 -31.93 23.08
CA VAL A 13 11.54 -31.40 24.39
C VAL A 13 10.30 -30.76 25.04
N PRO A 14 9.98 -31.00 26.33
CA PRO A 14 8.84 -30.38 26.98
C PRO A 14 9.16 -28.93 27.38
N LEU A 15 8.25 -28.00 27.09
CA LEU A 15 8.27 -26.64 27.62
C LEU A 15 7.72 -26.62 29.07
N PRO A 16 8.28 -25.78 29.96
CA PRO A 16 7.77 -25.62 31.31
C PRO A 16 6.49 -24.76 31.32
N GLN A 17 5.52 -25.16 32.14
CA GLN A 17 4.31 -24.40 32.43
C GLN A 17 4.63 -23.25 33.39
N THR A 18 4.19 -22.05 33.05
CA THR A 18 4.13 -20.91 33.99
C THR A 18 2.68 -20.49 34.14
N THR A 19 2.16 -20.68 35.33
CA THR A 19 0.91 -20.13 35.85
C THR A 19 1.21 -18.73 36.36
N ASP A 20 0.54 -17.70 35.83
CA ASP A 20 0.20 -16.51 36.63
C ASP A 20 -1.08 -15.90 36.06
N GLU A 21 -2.08 -15.94 36.92
CA GLU A 21 -3.48 -15.58 36.79
C GLU A 21 -3.58 -14.06 37.03
N TRP A 22 -4.01 -13.30 36.02
CA TRP A 22 -4.31 -11.88 36.17
C TRP A 22 -5.82 -11.69 36.28
N ASP A 23 -6.22 -11.20 37.45
CA ASP A 23 -7.58 -10.91 37.90
C ASP A 23 -8.21 -9.82 37.01
N LEU A 24 -9.21 -10.19 36.22
CA LEU A 24 -9.99 -9.34 35.32
C LEU A 24 -11.42 -9.21 35.84
N ASP A 25 -11.58 -8.60 37.01
CA ASP A 25 -12.89 -8.30 37.58
C ASP A 25 -12.88 -6.87 38.15
N SER A 26 -13.02 -5.86 37.27
CA SER A 26 -13.51 -4.51 37.61
C SER A 26 -13.60 -3.59 36.39
N LEU A 27 -14.48 -3.84 35.42
CA LEU A 27 -15.06 -2.77 34.60
C LEU A 27 -16.52 -3.12 34.25
N HIS A 28 -17.42 -2.26 34.70
CA HIS A 28 -18.87 -2.35 34.50
C HIS A 28 -19.27 -2.10 33.03
N PRO A 29 -20.36 -2.71 32.52
CA PRO A 29 -20.80 -2.56 31.14
C PRO A 29 -22.04 -1.65 31.05
N GLU A 30 -21.87 -0.39 30.65
CA GLU A 30 -22.98 0.45 30.18
C GLU A 30 -22.43 1.35 29.06
N ASP A 31 -23.01 1.24 27.85
CA ASP A 31 -22.81 2.00 26.60
C ASP A 31 -22.21 1.21 25.43
N SER A 32 -23.04 0.31 24.90
CA SER A 32 -22.91 -0.23 23.53
C SER A 32 -24.26 -0.16 22.83
N SER A 33 -24.64 1.04 22.39
CA SER A 33 -25.71 1.23 21.40
C SER A 33 -25.52 2.52 20.60
N ALA A 34 -24.55 2.52 19.69
CA ALA A 34 -24.54 3.36 18.50
C ALA A 34 -23.48 2.84 17.53
N PHE A 35 -23.79 2.88 16.23
CA PHE A 35 -22.95 2.49 15.10
C PHE A 35 -22.99 1.01 14.67
N GLU A 36 -24.19 0.54 14.34
CA GLU A 36 -24.38 -0.33 13.16
C GLU A 36 -25.27 0.44 12.18
N ASP A 37 -24.69 0.98 11.10
CA ASP A 37 -25.38 1.24 9.82
C ASP A 37 -24.37 1.86 8.85
N ASP A 38 -23.76 1.02 8.00
CA ASP A 38 -23.58 1.31 6.57
C ASP A 38 -22.87 0.13 5.88
N LEU A 39 -23.65 -0.93 5.63
CA LEU A 39 -23.32 -1.95 4.64
C LEU A 39 -24.60 -2.71 4.29
N GLN A 40 -25.47 -2.08 3.47
CA GLN A 40 -26.45 -2.85 2.72
C GLN A 40 -26.50 -2.47 1.24
N ALA A 41 -26.40 -3.53 0.46
CA ALA A 41 -26.47 -3.60 -0.98
C ALA A 41 -27.79 -3.04 -1.53
N SER A 42 -27.70 -2.20 -2.56
CA SER A 42 -28.89 -1.80 -3.31
C SER A 42 -29.34 -2.97 -4.20
N THR A 43 -30.51 -3.49 -3.85
CA THR A 43 -31.24 -4.48 -4.63
C THR A 43 -32.04 -3.73 -5.69
N LEU A 44 -31.81 -4.08 -6.96
CA LEU A 44 -32.57 -3.62 -8.12
C LEU A 44 -33.95 -4.28 -8.13
N ASP A 45 -35.02 -3.49 -8.19
CA ASP A 45 -36.26 -3.94 -8.82
C ASP A 45 -37.19 -2.80 -9.27
N HIS A 46 -37.83 -3.02 -10.42
CA HIS A 46 -38.97 -2.32 -11.06
C HIS A 46 -38.69 -1.18 -12.07
N LEU A 47 -38.57 -1.58 -13.35
CA LEU A 47 -38.96 -0.78 -14.53
C LEU A 47 -40.08 -1.52 -15.29
N PRO A 48 -41.07 -0.82 -15.88
CA PRO A 48 -42.14 -1.44 -16.64
C PRO A 48 -41.75 -1.75 -18.10
N GLU A 49 -42.34 -2.83 -18.61
CA GLU A 49 -42.31 -3.29 -20.01
C GLU A 49 -42.68 -2.21 -21.02
N MET A 50 -41.89 -2.11 -22.10
CA MET A 50 -42.35 -1.66 -23.41
C MET A 50 -41.77 -2.61 -24.47
N GLU A 51 -42.66 -3.35 -25.13
CA GLU A 51 -42.38 -4.28 -26.22
C GLU A 51 -41.92 -3.56 -27.51
N ALA A 52 -41.18 -4.34 -28.32
CA ALA A 52 -41.28 -4.48 -29.78
C ALA A 52 -40.18 -3.86 -30.68
N LYS A 53 -39.46 -4.81 -31.30
CA LYS A 53 -38.99 -4.89 -32.71
C LYS A 53 -37.57 -4.39 -33.07
N GLY A 54 -36.66 -5.37 -33.21
CA GLY A 54 -36.19 -5.80 -34.53
C GLY A 54 -34.86 -5.26 -35.08
N SER A 55 -33.93 -6.20 -35.29
CA SER A 55 -32.97 -6.31 -36.41
C SER A 55 -31.59 -5.62 -36.37
N LEU A 56 -30.56 -6.49 -36.34
CA LEU A 56 -29.30 -6.55 -37.10
C LEU A 56 -28.50 -5.27 -37.51
N ALA A 57 -27.18 -5.42 -37.28
CA ALA A 57 -26.02 -5.03 -38.09
C ALA A 57 -25.23 -3.75 -37.71
N TYR A 58 -24.03 -4.00 -37.17
CA TYR A 58 -22.70 -3.52 -37.58
C TYR A 58 -22.57 -2.20 -38.37
N ALA A 59 -21.81 -1.27 -37.77
CA ALA A 59 -20.70 -0.47 -38.34
C ALA A 59 -20.78 1.07 -38.12
N ARG A 60 -19.81 1.54 -37.30
CA ARG A 60 -19.02 2.79 -37.37
C ARG A 60 -19.64 4.05 -38.00
N THR A 61 -19.61 5.14 -37.21
CA THR A 61 -18.82 6.40 -37.40
C THR A 61 -19.63 7.61 -36.93
N ALA A 62 -18.96 8.49 -36.19
CA ALA A 62 -19.46 9.74 -35.65
C ALA A 62 -19.91 10.76 -36.72
N CYS A 63 -20.96 11.53 -36.43
CA CYS A 63 -20.98 13.00 -36.52
C CYS A 63 -22.34 13.58 -36.10
N CYS A 64 -22.30 14.55 -35.18
CA CYS A 64 -23.07 15.80 -35.14
C CYS A 64 -24.48 15.88 -35.81
N LEU A 65 -25.55 16.09 -35.04
CA LEU A 65 -26.23 17.39 -34.79
C LEU A 65 -27.66 17.22 -34.21
N SER A 66 -28.02 18.11 -33.28
CA SER A 66 -29.34 18.71 -33.03
C SER A 66 -30.48 17.96 -32.32
N ALA A 67 -30.83 18.47 -31.12
CA ALA A 67 -32.19 18.87 -30.71
C ALA A 67 -32.04 19.75 -29.44
N VAL A 68 -32.09 21.09 -29.53
CA VAL A 68 -33.28 21.95 -29.39
C VAL A 68 -34.22 21.48 -28.27
N LEU A 69 -34.11 22.13 -27.11
CA LEU A 69 -35.22 22.33 -26.18
C LEU A 69 -35.32 23.82 -25.88
N CYS A 70 -36.25 24.47 -26.56
CA CYS A 70 -36.85 25.72 -26.11
C CYS A 70 -37.76 25.42 -24.91
N VAL A 71 -37.48 26.03 -23.77
CA VAL A 71 -38.51 26.34 -22.76
C VAL A 71 -38.24 27.76 -22.26
N SER A 72 -39.16 28.66 -22.60
CA SER A 72 -39.55 29.94 -21.98
C SER A 72 -38.54 30.55 -20.98
N GLY A 73 -37.87 31.69 -21.23
CA GLY A 73 -38.42 32.94 -21.75
C GLY A 73 -38.73 33.91 -20.62
N VAL A 74 -37.71 34.51 -19.98
CA VAL A 74 -37.61 35.89 -19.46
C VAL A 74 -36.16 36.05 -18.94
N LEU A 75 -35.34 36.82 -19.66
CA LEU A 75 -34.04 37.30 -19.15
C LEU A 75 -34.17 38.82 -18.93
N VAL A 76 -34.27 39.24 -17.67
CA VAL A 76 -34.20 40.65 -17.28
C VAL A 76 -32.71 41.04 -17.25
N LEU A 77 -32.27 41.77 -18.28
CA LEU A 77 -30.99 42.48 -18.25
C LEU A 77 -31.21 43.82 -17.53
N ALA A 78 -30.71 43.94 -16.32
CA ALA A 78 -30.59 45.22 -15.63
C ALA A 78 -29.16 45.75 -15.80
N SER A 79 -28.98 46.67 -16.75
CA SER A 79 -27.86 47.61 -16.77
C SER A 79 -28.14 48.73 -15.77
N PHE A 80 -27.22 49.01 -14.86
CA PHE A 80 -27.23 50.25 -14.09
C PHE A 80 -26.06 51.14 -14.51
N SER A 81 -26.41 52.17 -15.28
CA SER A 81 -25.66 53.43 -15.34
C SER A 81 -26.33 54.39 -14.35
N GLY A 82 -25.55 55.09 -13.53
CA GLY A 82 -26.07 56.10 -12.62
C GLY A 82 -24.99 57.09 -12.20
N GLU A 83 -25.04 58.27 -12.81
CA GLU A 83 -24.27 59.46 -12.46
C GLU A 83 -25.08 60.36 -11.50
N LEU A 84 -24.35 61.03 -10.60
CA LEU A 84 -24.54 62.38 -10.05
C LEU A 84 -25.74 62.77 -9.14
N VAL A 85 -25.32 63.20 -7.92
CA VAL A 85 -25.75 64.40 -7.15
C VAL A 85 -27.02 64.32 -6.29
N ASN A 86 -26.85 64.41 -4.97
CA ASN A 86 -27.35 65.55 -4.18
C ASN A 86 -26.72 65.65 -2.79
N SER A 87 -26.54 66.90 -2.37
CA SER A 87 -25.82 67.39 -1.19
C SER A 87 -26.74 67.59 0.02
N VAL A 88 -26.15 68.14 1.12
CA VAL A 88 -26.75 68.87 2.28
C VAL A 88 -26.83 68.03 3.60
N PRO A 89 -26.66 68.58 4.84
CA PRO A 89 -25.45 69.11 5.51
C PRO A 89 -25.18 68.52 6.95
N SER A 90 -23.98 68.79 7.50
CA SER A 90 -23.49 68.89 8.92
C SER A 90 -24.39 68.58 10.15
N PRO A 91 -23.85 68.19 11.36
CA PRO A 91 -22.68 68.85 11.99
C PRO A 91 -21.75 68.03 12.93
N ALA A 92 -20.58 68.67 13.18
CA ALA A 92 -19.78 68.70 14.41
C ALA A 92 -19.16 67.42 15.01
N GLY A 93 -17.82 67.38 14.95
CA GLY A 93 -17.02 67.30 16.19
C GLY A 93 -16.30 65.99 16.48
N ARG A 94 -15.02 65.91 16.09
CA ARG A 94 -13.85 65.57 16.97
C ARG A 94 -12.62 65.31 16.12
N ALA A 95 -11.53 66.01 16.46
CA ALA A 95 -10.21 65.75 15.92
C ALA A 95 -9.57 64.52 16.59
N PRO A 96 -8.80 63.72 15.83
CA PRO A 96 -7.64 63.01 16.36
C PRO A 96 -6.36 63.31 15.54
N PRO A 97 -5.18 62.94 16.07
CA PRO A 97 -3.93 63.64 15.81
C PRO A 97 -3.16 63.16 14.57
N ASP A 98 -2.23 64.03 14.17
CA ASP A 98 -1.23 63.91 13.12
C ASP A 98 -0.64 62.50 12.94
N HIS A 99 -0.93 61.90 11.78
CA HIS A 99 -0.13 60.81 11.23
C HIS A 99 0.79 61.34 10.13
N ARG A 100 2.10 61.36 10.44
CA ARG A 100 3.22 61.54 9.51
C ARG A 100 3.04 60.64 8.28
N THR A 101 2.95 61.27 7.12
CA THR A 101 3.06 60.67 5.79
C THR A 101 4.49 60.14 5.58
N ARG A 102 4.63 58.81 5.56
CA ARG A 102 5.81 58.12 5.04
C ARG A 102 5.50 57.69 3.61
N THR A 103 6.06 58.39 2.64
CA THR A 103 6.00 58.03 1.22
C THR A 103 6.83 56.75 0.99
N GLY A 104 6.16 55.63 0.77
CA GLY A 104 6.75 54.40 0.25
C GLY A 104 6.77 54.38 -1.29
N PRO A 105 7.69 53.65 -1.93
CA PRO A 105 7.81 53.62 -3.38
C PRO A 105 6.67 52.82 -4.01
N VAL A 106 6.11 53.38 -5.09
CA VAL A 106 5.14 52.75 -5.97
C VAL A 106 5.85 51.64 -6.77
N ILE A 107 5.56 50.37 -6.45
CA ILE A 107 5.98 49.24 -7.29
C ILE A 107 4.96 49.12 -8.44
N ARG A 108 5.39 49.44 -9.65
CA ARG A 108 4.67 49.14 -10.89
C ARG A 108 4.83 47.65 -11.20
N ALA A 109 3.74 46.89 -11.14
CA ALA A 109 3.70 45.54 -11.69
C ALA A 109 3.61 45.62 -13.22
N THR A 110 4.70 45.28 -13.90
CA THR A 110 4.70 44.99 -15.35
C THR A 110 4.27 43.54 -15.55
N ALA A 111 3.10 43.34 -16.18
CA ALA A 111 2.66 42.03 -16.64
C ALA A 111 3.59 41.54 -17.75
N VAL A 112 4.34 40.48 -17.47
CA VAL A 112 5.14 39.76 -18.48
C VAL A 112 4.22 38.72 -19.11
N SER A 113 3.82 38.96 -20.36
CA SER A 113 3.12 37.99 -21.20
C SER A 113 4.06 36.83 -21.51
N SER A 114 3.70 35.62 -21.08
CA SER A 114 4.43 34.40 -21.43
C SER A 114 4.03 33.97 -22.86
N PRO A 115 4.98 33.49 -23.68
CA PRO A 115 4.66 33.00 -25.01
C PRO A 115 3.83 31.70 -24.93
N PRO A 116 2.96 31.43 -25.91
CA PRO A 116 2.15 30.22 -25.94
C PRO A 116 3.03 28.98 -26.14
N PHE A 117 2.73 27.91 -25.40
CA PHE A 117 3.36 26.60 -25.57
C PHE A 117 3.08 26.03 -26.96
N PRO A 118 4.07 25.40 -27.62
CA PRO A 118 3.84 24.72 -28.89
C PRO A 118 2.95 23.48 -28.68
N LEU A 119 1.99 23.30 -29.58
CA LEU A 119 1.13 22.13 -29.62
C LEU A 119 1.95 20.84 -29.87
N PRO A 120 1.63 19.73 -29.18
CA PRO A 120 2.32 18.47 -29.38
C PRO A 120 2.08 17.92 -30.79
N SER A 121 3.13 17.39 -31.40
CA SER A 121 3.06 16.74 -32.72
C SER A 121 2.24 15.45 -32.65
N PRO A 122 1.49 15.09 -33.70
CA PRO A 122 0.71 13.86 -33.73
C PRO A 122 1.61 12.63 -33.70
N LEU A 123 1.25 11.66 -32.87
CA LEU A 123 1.95 10.38 -32.74
C LEU A 123 1.89 9.58 -34.06
N PRO A 124 2.94 8.80 -34.39
CA PRO A 124 2.94 7.95 -35.56
C PRO A 124 1.92 6.82 -35.41
N SER A 125 1.12 6.62 -36.46
CA SER A 125 0.15 5.53 -36.58
C SER A 125 0.87 4.18 -36.63
N PHE A 126 0.67 3.35 -35.60
CA PHE A 126 1.17 1.98 -35.57
C PHE A 126 0.24 1.07 -36.37
N SER A 127 0.80 0.38 -37.37
CA SER A 127 0.09 -0.68 -38.10
C SER A 127 -0.10 -1.91 -37.19
N PRO A 128 -1.24 -2.61 -37.27
CA PRO A 128 -1.48 -3.80 -36.47
C PRO A 128 -0.51 -4.93 -36.84
N PRO A 129 -0.08 -5.76 -35.86
CA PRO A 129 0.81 -6.88 -36.12
C PRO A 129 0.11 -7.97 -36.96
N PRO A 130 0.88 -8.72 -37.77
CA PRO A 130 0.34 -9.83 -38.56
C PRO A 130 -0.16 -10.97 -37.66
N PRO A 131 -1.17 -11.74 -38.12
CA PRO A 131 -1.72 -12.86 -37.36
C PRO A 131 -0.70 -13.98 -37.16
N LEU A 132 -0.69 -14.56 -35.96
CA LEU A 132 0.17 -15.68 -35.60
C LEU A 132 -0.21 -16.97 -36.35
N PRO A 133 0.76 -17.84 -36.68
CA PRO A 133 0.50 -19.13 -37.31
C PRO A 133 -0.20 -20.12 -36.36
N PRO A 134 -1.00 -21.06 -36.88
CA PRO A 134 -1.71 -22.05 -36.07
C PRO A 134 -0.77 -23.08 -35.44
N SER A 135 -1.04 -23.43 -34.18
CA SER A 135 -0.31 -24.44 -33.41
C SER A 135 -0.46 -25.85 -33.97
N PRO A 136 0.58 -26.70 -33.89
CA PRO A 136 0.52 -28.08 -34.37
C PRO A 136 -0.29 -28.98 -33.41
N VAL A 137 -1.18 -29.77 -34.00
CA VAL A 137 -2.01 -30.77 -33.33
C VAL A 137 -1.15 -31.99 -32.97
N HIS A 138 -1.08 -32.33 -31.68
CA HIS A 138 -0.43 -33.56 -31.21
C HIS A 138 -1.37 -34.76 -31.36
N SER A 139 -0.92 -35.76 -32.15
CA SER A 139 -1.55 -37.07 -32.29
C SER A 139 -1.25 -37.98 -31.08
N PRO A 140 -2.21 -38.77 -30.59
CA PRO A 140 -1.98 -39.77 -29.55
C PRO A 140 -1.37 -41.05 -30.12
N SER A 141 -0.35 -41.59 -29.45
CA SER A 141 0.29 -42.87 -29.81
C SER A 141 -0.03 -43.97 -28.78
N SER A 142 -0.52 -45.10 -29.32
CA SER A 142 -0.36 -46.50 -28.86
C SER A 142 -1.23 -46.99 -27.68
N PRO A 143 -1.70 -48.26 -27.71
CA PRO A 143 -0.82 -49.40 -27.46
C PRO A 143 -1.02 -50.61 -28.39
N LEU A 144 0.07 -51.35 -28.66
CA LEU A 144 0.03 -52.70 -29.23
C LEU A 144 0.50 -53.71 -28.16
N LEU A 145 -0.38 -54.67 -27.90
CA LEU A 145 -0.11 -55.94 -27.22
C LEU A 145 0.60 -56.89 -28.19
N THR A 146 1.59 -57.63 -27.73
CA THR A 146 1.89 -58.96 -28.28
C THR A 146 2.49 -59.88 -27.23
N ALA A 147 1.94 -61.09 -27.22
CA ALA A 147 2.25 -62.22 -26.34
C ALA A 147 3.29 -63.17 -26.95
N SER A 148 3.65 -64.17 -26.14
CA SER A 148 4.21 -65.49 -26.52
C SER A 148 5.73 -65.58 -26.63
N LEU A 149 6.42 -66.67 -26.27
CA LEU A 149 6.24 -67.83 -25.38
C LEU A 149 7.50 -68.71 -25.64
N LEU A 150 7.87 -69.55 -24.67
CA LEU A 150 8.68 -70.79 -24.82
C LEU A 150 10.20 -70.67 -25.03
N TYR A 151 10.96 -70.82 -23.92
CA TYR A 151 12.25 -71.54 -23.91
C TYR A 151 12.37 -72.36 -22.61
N PRO A 152 12.84 -73.62 -22.66
CA PRO A 152 13.11 -74.41 -21.45
C PRO A 152 14.39 -73.92 -20.76
N PRO A 153 14.42 -73.86 -19.41
CA PRO A 153 15.59 -73.35 -18.68
C PRO A 153 16.71 -74.40 -18.66
N VAL A 154 17.85 -74.01 -19.22
CA VAL A 154 19.13 -74.69 -19.00
C VAL A 154 19.48 -74.55 -17.51
N ARG A 155 19.68 -75.67 -16.81
CA ARG A 155 20.13 -75.68 -15.41
C ARG A 155 21.57 -75.20 -15.34
N SER A 156 21.75 -73.89 -15.14
CA SER A 156 23.01 -73.31 -14.70
C SER A 156 23.24 -73.61 -13.22
N SER A 157 24.46 -74.03 -12.89
CA SER A 157 24.95 -74.17 -11.53
C SER A 157 24.73 -72.88 -10.74
N PRO A 158 24.37 -72.96 -9.45
CA PRO A 158 24.10 -71.77 -8.64
C PRO A 158 25.34 -70.89 -8.59
N PRO A 159 25.20 -69.58 -8.85
CA PRO A 159 26.31 -68.65 -8.74
C PRO A 159 26.82 -68.63 -7.28
N PRO A 160 28.13 -68.41 -7.09
CA PRO A 160 28.68 -68.22 -5.75
C PRO A 160 27.94 -67.09 -5.02
N PRO A 161 27.76 -67.19 -3.70
CA PRO A 161 27.10 -66.15 -2.93
C PRO A 161 27.81 -64.81 -3.15
N PRO A 162 27.06 -63.71 -3.33
CA PRO A 162 27.66 -62.40 -3.51
C PRO A 162 28.52 -62.07 -2.28
N PRO A 163 29.66 -61.37 -2.48
CA PRO A 163 30.45 -60.89 -1.35
C PRO A 163 29.57 -60.03 -0.44
N PRO A 164 29.78 -60.08 0.88
CA PRO A 164 29.05 -59.24 1.81
C PRO A 164 29.19 -57.77 1.40
N PRO A 165 28.10 -56.98 1.45
CA PRO A 165 28.15 -55.58 1.09
C PRO A 165 29.20 -54.87 1.97
N PRO A 166 29.96 -53.92 1.39
CA PRO A 166 30.87 -53.12 2.18
C PRO A 166 30.11 -52.45 3.33
N PRO A 167 30.74 -52.28 4.51
CA PRO A 167 30.11 -51.56 5.60
C PRO A 167 29.69 -50.17 5.11
N PRO A 168 28.51 -49.67 5.55
CA PRO A 168 28.04 -48.36 5.13
C PRO A 168 29.11 -47.31 5.47
N PRO A 169 29.34 -46.34 4.57
CA PRO A 169 30.27 -45.25 4.86
C PRO A 169 29.84 -44.58 6.17
N VAL A 170 30.80 -44.47 7.09
CA VAL A 170 30.59 -43.78 8.37
C VAL A 170 30.10 -42.37 8.05
N CYS A 171 28.89 -42.03 8.50
CA CYS A 171 28.35 -40.69 8.30
C CYS A 171 29.36 -39.67 8.83
N PRO A 172 29.73 -38.64 8.04
CA PRO A 172 30.53 -37.56 8.57
C PRO A 172 29.78 -36.95 9.77
N PRO A 173 30.49 -36.52 10.82
CA PRO A 173 29.87 -35.87 11.95
C PRO A 173 29.02 -34.69 11.46
N PRO A 174 27.84 -34.44 12.05
CA PRO A 174 27.01 -33.32 11.65
C PRO A 174 27.83 -32.04 11.73
N SER A 175 27.81 -31.26 10.64
CA SER A 175 28.43 -29.94 10.63
C SER A 175 27.93 -29.15 11.84
N PRO A 176 28.83 -28.45 12.57
CA PRO A 176 28.40 -27.60 13.67
C PRO A 176 27.30 -26.65 13.15
N PRO A 177 26.24 -26.40 13.95
CA PRO A 177 25.16 -25.51 13.55
C PRO A 177 25.77 -24.18 13.13
N SER A 178 25.36 -23.66 11.97
CA SER A 178 25.76 -22.32 11.54
C SER A 178 25.54 -21.34 12.69
N PRO A 179 26.53 -20.49 13.03
CA PRO A 179 26.34 -19.50 14.07
C PRO A 179 25.07 -18.70 13.76
N ALA A 180 24.23 -18.51 14.79
CA ALA A 180 23.03 -17.69 14.66
C ALA A 180 23.41 -16.37 13.99
N PRO A 181 22.62 -15.88 13.00
CA PRO A 181 22.92 -14.62 12.35
C PRO A 181 23.11 -13.55 13.43
N THR A 182 24.32 -12.99 13.49
CA THR A 182 24.68 -11.96 14.44
C THR A 182 23.68 -10.84 14.28
N LEU A 183 22.91 -10.54 15.35
CA LEU A 183 22.01 -9.40 15.34
C LEU A 183 22.83 -8.17 14.90
N PRO A 184 22.36 -7.41 13.88
CA PRO A 184 23.04 -6.18 13.49
C PRO A 184 23.22 -5.28 14.72
N PRO A 185 24.32 -4.53 14.81
CA PRO A 185 24.63 -3.72 15.98
C PRO A 185 23.49 -2.75 16.31
N LEU A 186 22.97 -2.84 17.54
CA LEU A 186 22.16 -1.80 18.19
C LEU A 186 23.08 -0.69 18.72
N PRO A 187 22.67 0.60 18.79
CA PRO A 187 21.59 1.29 18.10
C PRO A 187 22.15 2.37 17.16
N VAL A 188 21.56 2.53 15.97
CA VAL A 188 21.63 3.82 15.26
C VAL A 188 21.08 4.85 16.24
N GLU A 189 21.89 5.86 16.59
CA GLU A 189 21.46 6.95 17.45
C GLU A 189 20.12 7.47 16.95
N VAL A 190 19.08 7.27 17.75
CA VAL A 190 17.71 7.61 17.38
C VAL A 190 17.61 9.12 17.50
N ARG A 191 17.87 9.80 16.38
CA ARG A 191 17.69 11.23 16.30
C ARG A 191 16.19 11.50 16.18
N PRO A 192 15.61 12.34 17.06
CA PRO A 192 14.25 12.86 16.89
C PRO A 192 14.09 13.45 15.48
N VAL A 193 13.04 13.02 14.78
CA VAL A 193 12.65 13.66 13.52
C VAL A 193 12.03 15.03 13.82
N SER A 194 12.26 16.02 12.96
CA SER A 194 11.62 17.33 13.07
C SER A 194 10.53 17.51 12.02
N ILE A 195 9.61 18.45 12.26
CA ILE A 195 8.59 18.85 11.26
C ILE A 195 9.23 19.34 9.96
N ASP A 196 10.35 20.07 10.06
CA ASP A 196 11.11 20.51 8.89
C ASP A 196 11.68 19.33 8.11
N GLU A 197 12.16 18.29 8.80
CA GLU A 197 12.67 17.08 8.18
C GLU A 197 11.57 16.30 7.45
N LEU A 198 10.39 16.14 8.05
CA LEU A 198 9.24 15.50 7.38
C LEU A 198 8.81 16.29 6.13
N ASN A 199 8.69 17.61 6.23
CA ASN A 199 8.36 18.46 5.09
C ASN A 199 9.46 18.42 4.01
N ALA A 200 10.74 18.35 4.38
CA ALA A 200 11.84 18.24 3.44
C ALA A 200 11.83 16.89 2.70
N ARG A 201 11.54 15.78 3.40
CA ARG A 201 11.37 14.45 2.77
C ARG A 201 10.20 14.47 1.77
N PHE A 202 9.07 15.09 2.14
CA PHE A 202 7.93 15.22 1.24
C PHE A 202 8.25 16.08 0.00
N ALA A 203 8.85 17.25 0.20
CA ALA A 203 9.15 18.19 -0.88
C ALA A 203 10.16 17.63 -1.88
N ASN A 204 11.22 16.98 -1.38
CA ASN A 204 12.33 16.46 -2.19
C ASN A 204 12.16 14.98 -2.59
N GLY A 205 11.05 14.36 -2.21
CA GLY A 205 10.76 12.97 -2.52
C GLY A 205 10.67 12.75 -4.04
N HIS A 206 11.28 11.66 -4.51
CA HIS A 206 11.29 11.28 -5.92
C HIS A 206 11.36 9.75 -6.04
N ALA A 207 11.27 9.20 -7.25
CA ALA A 207 11.43 7.75 -7.41
C ALA A 207 12.84 7.30 -7.01
N SER A 208 12.95 6.63 -5.87
CA SER A 208 14.19 6.05 -5.33
C SER A 208 13.91 4.73 -4.62
N SER A 209 14.91 3.85 -4.59
CA SER A 209 14.87 2.62 -3.80
C SER A 209 15.36 2.84 -2.37
N ASN A 210 15.77 4.06 -2.03
CA ASN A 210 16.04 4.51 -0.67
C ASN A 210 14.78 5.18 -0.10
N LEU A 211 14.19 4.61 0.96
CA LEU A 211 12.97 5.13 1.58
C LEU A 211 13.08 6.61 2.00
N ALA A 212 14.26 7.04 2.50
CA ALA A 212 14.46 8.41 2.96
C ALA A 212 14.48 9.44 1.80
N GLU A 213 14.82 8.99 0.59
CA GLU A 213 14.79 9.79 -0.64
C GLU A 213 13.46 9.69 -1.38
N ALA A 214 12.73 8.58 -1.16
CA ALA A 214 11.48 8.30 -1.86
C ALA A 214 10.34 9.25 -1.43
N GLY A 215 10.34 9.66 -0.17
CA GLY A 215 9.32 10.55 0.39
C GLY A 215 9.09 10.27 1.87
N VAL A 216 7.82 10.40 2.29
CA VAL A 216 7.36 10.06 3.63
C VAL A 216 6.57 8.76 3.55
N LEU A 217 6.98 7.77 4.36
CA LEU A 217 6.29 6.49 4.47
C LEU A 217 5.19 6.62 5.52
N ILE A 218 3.95 6.38 5.10
CA ILE A 218 2.76 6.53 5.95
C ILE A 218 1.99 5.22 6.02
N HIS A 219 1.47 4.90 7.19
CA HIS A 219 0.52 3.81 7.39
C HIS A 219 -0.78 4.43 7.91
N VAL A 220 -1.88 4.18 7.20
CA VAL A 220 -3.21 4.66 7.57
C VAL A 220 -3.83 3.62 8.48
N PHE A 221 -4.47 4.02 9.59
CA PHE A 221 -5.21 3.06 10.40
C PHE A 221 -6.41 2.52 9.62
N ASP A 222 -6.41 1.21 9.38
CA ASP A 222 -7.39 0.52 8.55
C ASP A 222 -7.99 -0.71 9.23
N ARG A 223 -7.76 -0.84 10.55
CA ARG A 223 -8.15 -1.95 11.43
C ARG A 223 -7.34 -3.22 11.21
N THR A 224 -6.35 -3.24 10.33
CA THR A 224 -5.43 -4.38 10.22
C THR A 224 -4.47 -4.49 11.40
N GLU A 225 -4.47 -3.50 12.29
CA GLU A 225 -3.74 -3.47 13.56
C GLU A 225 -4.44 -4.27 14.66
N GLY A 226 -5.75 -4.51 14.52
CA GLY A 226 -6.59 -5.17 15.51
C GLY A 226 -7.62 -4.27 16.16
N ASP A 227 -8.63 -4.90 16.76
CA ASP A 227 -9.69 -4.24 17.53
C ASP A 227 -9.29 -4.03 19.00
N THR A 228 -8.42 -4.88 19.55
CA THR A 228 -7.98 -4.81 20.96
C THR A 228 -6.50 -4.48 21.14
N THR A 229 -5.72 -4.65 20.08
CA THR A 229 -4.30 -4.33 20.03
C THR A 229 -4.12 -2.81 19.84
N PRO A 230 -3.17 -2.15 20.53
CA PRO A 230 -2.90 -0.73 20.30
C PRO A 230 -2.57 -0.47 18.82
N PRO A 231 -3.06 0.62 18.20
CA PRO A 231 -3.01 0.82 16.75
C PRO A 231 -1.60 1.06 16.19
N TRP A 232 -0.57 1.15 17.03
CA TRP A 232 0.83 1.21 16.60
C TRP A 232 1.54 -0.15 16.61
N VAL A 233 0.86 -1.19 17.08
CA VAL A 233 1.35 -2.57 17.13
C VAL A 233 0.65 -3.35 16.03
N PRO A 234 1.38 -4.01 15.13
CA PRO A 234 0.78 -4.94 14.18
C PRO A 234 -0.06 -6.01 14.89
N CYS A 235 -1.12 -6.46 14.22
CA CYS A 235 -2.06 -7.40 14.79
C CYS A 235 -1.41 -8.65 15.40
N THR A 236 -1.95 -9.08 16.54
CA THR A 236 -1.50 -10.26 17.28
C THR A 236 -2.24 -11.53 16.84
N SER A 237 -1.84 -12.70 17.34
CA SER A 237 -2.36 -14.00 16.90
C SER A 237 -3.82 -14.27 17.24
N ASP A 238 -4.41 -13.49 18.16
CA ASP A 238 -5.67 -13.84 18.81
C ASP A 238 -6.86 -13.02 18.27
N GLU A 239 -6.65 -12.27 17.19
CA GLU A 239 -7.64 -11.38 16.57
C GLU A 239 -7.97 -11.78 15.12
N TRP A 240 -9.03 -11.20 14.54
CA TRP A 240 -9.47 -11.50 13.18
C TRP A 240 -8.41 -11.18 12.11
N CYS A 241 -7.55 -10.20 12.41
CA CYS A 241 -6.44 -9.76 11.57
C CYS A 241 -5.17 -10.60 11.74
N ALA A 242 -5.15 -11.62 12.60
CA ALA A 242 -3.97 -12.44 12.90
C ALA A 242 -3.30 -13.03 11.65
N LYS A 243 -4.08 -13.32 10.60
CA LYS A 243 -3.58 -13.78 9.28
C LYS A 243 -2.72 -12.75 8.52
N PHE A 244 -2.68 -11.50 9.01
CA PHE A 244 -1.88 -10.39 8.50
C PHE A 244 -0.77 -10.00 9.46
N SER A 245 -0.62 -10.66 10.61
CA SER A 245 0.34 -10.31 11.66
C SER A 245 1.81 -10.30 11.20
N ASP A 246 2.12 -10.83 10.02
CA ASP A 246 3.45 -10.89 9.42
C ASP A 246 3.81 -9.65 8.56
N ARG A 247 2.84 -8.78 8.27
CA ARG A 247 3.02 -7.60 7.42
C ARG A 247 2.10 -6.44 7.77
N MET A 248 2.51 -5.23 7.44
CA MET A 248 1.65 -4.04 7.42
C MET A 248 1.69 -3.39 6.04
N SER A 249 0.58 -2.76 5.66
CA SER A 249 0.50 -1.97 4.44
C SER A 249 0.81 -0.49 4.73
N ALA A 250 1.55 0.15 3.84
CA ALA A 250 1.89 1.56 3.91
C ALA A 250 1.85 2.18 2.52
N SER A 251 1.95 3.51 2.44
CA SER A 251 2.10 4.25 1.19
C SER A 251 3.29 5.21 1.29
N LEU A 252 3.97 5.44 0.17
CA LEU A 252 4.93 6.53 0.05
C LEU A 252 4.26 7.77 -0.52
N ILE A 253 4.39 8.90 0.18
CA ILE A 253 3.90 10.19 -0.27
C ILE A 253 5.03 11.20 -0.46
N ASN A 254 4.89 12.06 -1.47
CA ASN A 254 5.76 13.19 -1.73
C ASN A 254 5.03 14.25 -2.58
N SER A 255 5.71 15.34 -2.94
CA SER A 255 5.13 16.43 -3.72
C SER A 255 4.52 16.00 -5.06
N GLY A 256 5.02 14.91 -5.67
CA GLY A 256 4.47 14.28 -6.87
C GLY A 256 3.60 13.05 -6.62
N LEU A 257 3.55 12.52 -5.38
CA LEU A 257 2.78 11.35 -4.94
C LEU A 257 1.89 11.74 -3.76
N LYS A 258 0.73 12.32 -4.04
CA LYS A 258 -0.19 12.81 -3.00
C LYS A 258 -1.32 11.83 -2.67
N ALA A 259 -1.26 10.65 -3.25
CA ALA A 259 -2.36 9.70 -3.28
C ALA A 259 -2.16 8.67 -2.13
N MET A 260 -3.18 8.46 -1.31
CA MET A 260 -3.16 7.64 -0.10
C MET A 260 -4.36 6.69 -0.09
N TYR A 261 -4.26 5.59 0.65
CA TYR A 261 -5.36 4.62 0.79
C TYR A 261 -6.67 5.29 1.26
N SER A 262 -6.59 6.12 2.30
CA SER A 262 -7.71 6.93 2.78
C SER A 262 -7.22 8.28 3.31
N SER A 263 -8.04 9.32 3.11
CA SER A 263 -7.85 10.67 3.66
C SER A 263 -8.76 10.97 4.85
N GLN A 264 -9.45 9.97 5.40
CA GLN A 264 -10.45 10.11 6.47
C GLN A 264 -10.01 9.47 7.80
N HIS A 265 -8.77 9.00 7.87
CA HIS A 265 -8.27 8.28 9.03
C HIS A 265 -6.95 8.87 9.50
N ALA A 266 -6.72 8.73 10.81
CA ALA A 266 -5.42 8.95 11.41
C ALA A 266 -4.45 7.84 10.97
N GLY A 267 -3.18 8.01 11.34
CA GLY A 267 -2.19 6.98 11.06
C GLY A 267 -0.82 7.31 11.63
N LEU A 268 0.18 6.60 11.10
CA LEU A 268 1.57 6.67 11.50
C LEU A 268 2.44 7.19 10.36
N VAL A 269 3.42 8.01 10.71
CA VAL A 269 4.58 8.29 9.87
C VAL A 269 5.71 7.39 10.34
N LEU A 270 6.27 6.61 9.41
CA LEU A 270 7.23 5.56 9.72
C LEU A 270 8.65 6.00 9.37
N SER A 271 9.59 5.68 10.26
CA SER A 271 10.99 5.97 10.07
C SER A 271 11.57 5.14 8.92
N PRO A 272 12.19 5.76 7.90
CA PRO A 272 12.72 5.05 6.75
C PRO A 272 13.89 4.13 7.12
N SER A 273 14.69 4.47 8.14
CA SER A 273 15.82 3.65 8.60
C SER A 273 15.39 2.50 9.52
N ALA A 274 14.20 2.60 10.11
CA ALA A 274 13.60 1.56 10.94
C ALA A 274 12.71 0.59 10.15
N SER A 275 12.17 1.02 9.01
CA SER A 275 11.24 0.23 8.21
C SER A 275 11.95 -0.82 7.35
N THR A 276 11.35 -2.01 7.24
CA THR A 276 11.83 -3.08 6.36
C THR A 276 10.79 -3.39 5.30
N VAL A 277 11.06 -2.99 4.06
CA VAL A 277 10.20 -3.27 2.90
C VAL A 277 10.35 -4.74 2.49
N LEU A 278 9.22 -5.45 2.41
CA LEU A 278 9.12 -6.81 1.88
C LEU A 278 8.94 -6.78 0.35
N CYS A 279 8.03 -5.94 -0.12
CA CYS A 279 7.75 -5.66 -1.52
C CYS A 279 6.91 -4.39 -1.67
N SER A 280 6.60 -4.02 -2.91
CA SER A 280 5.71 -2.90 -3.18
C SER A 280 4.90 -3.07 -4.46
N TYR A 281 3.87 -2.25 -4.61
CA TYR A 281 2.93 -2.22 -5.72
C TYR A 281 2.70 -0.76 -6.11
N PHE A 282 2.60 -0.50 -7.41
CA PHE A 282 2.29 0.84 -7.93
C PHE A 282 0.82 1.23 -7.74
N ALA A 283 -0.01 0.32 -7.23
CA ALA A 283 -1.42 0.50 -6.92
C ALA A 283 -1.75 -0.34 -5.68
N ASP A 284 -3.03 -0.59 -5.42
CA ASP A 284 -3.49 -1.62 -4.50
C ASP A 284 -2.97 -3.00 -4.96
N GLY A 285 -2.15 -3.65 -4.13
CA GLY A 285 -1.61 -4.98 -4.36
C GLY A 285 -2.53 -6.10 -3.89
N GLY A 286 -3.65 -5.79 -3.23
CA GLY A 286 -4.56 -6.79 -2.66
C GLY A 286 -3.85 -7.68 -1.65
N THR A 287 -2.95 -7.11 -0.86
CA THR A 287 -1.99 -7.88 -0.03
C THR A 287 -2.69 -8.69 1.05
N MET A 288 -3.92 -8.35 1.43
CA MET A 288 -4.78 -9.16 2.29
C MET A 288 -5.15 -10.52 1.70
N ASN A 289 -4.91 -10.79 0.41
CA ASN A 289 -5.14 -12.11 -0.20
C ASN A 289 -3.83 -12.89 -0.48
N LYS A 290 -2.69 -12.38 -0.01
CA LYS A 290 -1.35 -12.88 -0.34
C LYS A 290 -0.62 -13.41 0.89
N PHE A 291 -0.75 -14.71 1.13
CA PHE A 291 -0.28 -15.37 2.36
C PHE A 291 0.89 -16.33 2.13
N CYS A 292 1.70 -16.51 3.17
CA CYS A 292 2.63 -17.62 3.27
C CYS A 292 2.02 -18.74 4.11
N GLN A 293 1.36 -19.69 3.46
CA GLN A 293 0.72 -20.81 4.16
C GLN A 293 1.76 -21.68 4.91
N PRO A 294 1.58 -21.98 6.21
CA PRO A 294 2.46 -22.90 6.93
C PRO A 294 2.34 -24.35 6.41
N PRO A 295 3.46 -25.08 6.22
CA PRO A 295 4.83 -24.59 6.25
C PRO A 295 5.12 -23.73 5.00
N ALA A 296 5.60 -22.50 5.23
CA ALA A 296 5.87 -21.58 4.13
C ALA A 296 6.96 -22.17 3.21
N PRO A 297 6.73 -22.23 1.88
CA PRO A 297 7.76 -22.73 0.98
C PRO A 297 8.97 -21.79 1.00
N PRO A 298 10.19 -22.29 0.75
CA PRO A 298 11.37 -21.46 0.61
C PRO A 298 11.14 -20.34 -0.40
N GLY A 299 11.42 -19.09 0.01
CA GLY A 299 11.23 -17.91 -0.83
C GLY A 299 9.82 -17.31 -0.83
N CYS A 300 8.90 -17.80 0.02
CA CYS A 300 7.67 -17.07 0.29
C CYS A 300 7.98 -15.75 1.01
N VAL A 301 7.31 -14.67 0.58
CA VAL A 301 7.40 -13.36 1.21
C VAL A 301 5.97 -12.87 1.49
N PRO A 302 5.61 -12.63 2.76
CA PRO A 302 4.25 -12.21 3.12
C PRO A 302 3.80 -10.95 2.38
N GLY A 303 2.55 -10.94 1.90
CA GLY A 303 1.99 -9.84 1.11
C GLY A 303 2.52 -9.75 -0.33
N CYS A 304 3.53 -10.54 -0.68
CA CYS A 304 4.13 -10.53 -2.02
C CYS A 304 3.84 -11.82 -2.79
N ALA A 305 3.55 -12.90 -2.06
CA ALA A 305 3.28 -14.21 -2.63
C ALA A 305 2.00 -14.21 -3.47
N ASP A 306 2.04 -14.87 -4.62
CA ASP A 306 0.85 -15.23 -5.37
C ASP A 306 0.06 -16.31 -4.60
N GLN A 307 -1.27 -16.16 -4.57
CA GLN A 307 -2.17 -17.00 -3.79
C GLN A 307 -2.16 -18.47 -4.25
N PHE A 308 -1.80 -18.75 -5.50
CA PHE A 308 -1.82 -20.10 -6.07
C PHE A 308 -0.49 -20.82 -5.91
N THR A 309 0.62 -20.09 -6.01
CA THR A 309 1.97 -20.66 -5.99
C THR A 309 2.67 -20.50 -4.64
N SER A 310 2.12 -19.68 -3.73
CA SER A 310 2.77 -19.29 -2.46
C SER A 310 4.18 -18.74 -2.66
N ARG A 311 4.44 -18.16 -3.84
CA ARG A 311 5.72 -17.56 -4.22
C ARG A 311 5.45 -16.21 -4.87
N PRO A 312 6.29 -15.19 -4.65
CA PRO A 312 6.05 -13.92 -5.30
C PRO A 312 6.24 -14.02 -6.82
N LYS A 313 5.25 -13.54 -7.57
CA LYS A 313 5.42 -13.16 -8.97
C LYS A 313 6.08 -11.78 -8.97
N TRP A 314 7.39 -11.74 -9.25
CA TRP A 314 8.13 -10.48 -9.26
C TRP A 314 7.92 -9.73 -10.57
N CYS A 315 7.62 -8.44 -10.50
CA CYS A 315 7.46 -7.60 -11.66
C CYS A 315 8.76 -7.49 -12.46
N VAL A 316 8.59 -7.41 -13.77
CA VAL A 316 9.57 -6.85 -14.70
C VAL A 316 8.88 -5.70 -15.42
N ALA A 317 9.61 -4.61 -15.70
CA ALA A 317 9.01 -3.38 -16.25
C ALA A 317 8.28 -3.58 -17.60
N THR A 318 8.55 -4.68 -18.29
CA THR A 318 7.93 -5.06 -19.56
C THR A 318 6.83 -6.11 -19.42
N ASP A 319 6.46 -6.51 -18.21
CA ASP A 319 5.42 -7.52 -17.98
C ASP A 319 4.04 -6.93 -18.36
N PRO A 320 3.29 -7.55 -19.29
CA PRO A 320 1.93 -7.12 -19.60
C PRO A 320 0.97 -7.26 -18.40
N ASP A 321 1.31 -8.08 -17.40
CA ASP A 321 0.51 -8.34 -16.20
C ASP A 321 1.12 -7.67 -14.96
N ILE A 322 1.59 -6.43 -15.14
CA ILE A 322 2.23 -5.64 -14.09
C ILE A 322 1.32 -5.41 -12.87
N PHE A 323 0.00 -5.45 -13.05
CA PHE A 323 -1.00 -5.28 -11.99
C PHE A 323 -1.01 -6.42 -10.97
N ASN A 324 -0.60 -7.63 -11.35
CA ASN A 324 -0.70 -8.82 -10.50
C ASN A 324 0.65 -9.30 -9.96
N CYS A 325 1.71 -8.51 -10.13
CA CYS A 325 3.04 -8.83 -9.63
C CYS A 325 3.48 -7.85 -8.53
N ALA A 326 4.40 -8.30 -7.69
CA ALA A 326 5.03 -7.49 -6.66
C ALA A 326 6.37 -6.95 -7.15
N TRP A 327 6.73 -5.73 -6.78
CA TRP A 327 8.07 -5.20 -6.97
C TRP A 327 8.98 -5.57 -5.80
N ARG A 328 10.24 -5.87 -6.10
CA ARG A 328 11.23 -6.14 -5.05
C ARG A 328 11.60 -4.84 -4.33
N PRO A 329 12.08 -4.89 -3.08
CA PRO A 329 12.53 -3.68 -2.36
C PRO A 329 13.57 -2.87 -3.13
N LYS A 330 14.49 -3.53 -3.84
CA LYS A 330 15.52 -2.87 -4.65
C LYS A 330 14.99 -2.19 -5.92
N ASP A 331 13.80 -2.57 -6.38
CA ASP A 331 13.16 -2.08 -7.60
C ASP A 331 12.03 -1.08 -7.26
N LEU A 332 12.03 -0.55 -6.03
CA LEU A 332 11.06 0.43 -5.55
C LEU A 332 11.09 1.72 -6.39
N ASP A 333 12.24 2.17 -6.86
CA ASP A 333 12.34 3.30 -7.77
C ASP A 333 11.58 3.07 -9.09
N VAL A 334 11.66 1.86 -9.64
CA VAL A 334 10.95 1.49 -10.87
C VAL A 334 9.45 1.44 -10.62
N MET A 335 9.02 0.84 -9.51
CA MET A 335 7.62 0.86 -9.05
C MET A 335 7.08 2.28 -8.98
N LEU A 336 7.81 3.20 -8.32
CA LEU A 336 7.39 4.58 -8.15
C LEU A 336 7.31 5.31 -9.50
N LYS A 337 8.31 5.15 -10.40
CA LYS A 337 8.26 5.69 -11.77
C LYS A 337 7.01 5.24 -12.53
N TYR A 338 6.62 3.98 -12.33
CA TYR A 338 5.41 3.44 -12.94
C TYR A 338 4.15 4.09 -12.34
N HIS A 339 4.06 4.20 -11.01
CA HIS A 339 2.95 4.90 -10.35
C HIS A 339 2.82 6.37 -10.84
N PHE A 340 3.93 7.11 -10.89
CA PHE A 340 3.97 8.50 -11.38
C PHE A 340 3.39 8.68 -12.78
N SER A 341 3.55 7.67 -13.66
CA SER A 341 3.11 7.76 -15.05
C SER A 341 1.66 7.36 -15.29
N HIS A 342 0.99 6.77 -14.30
CA HIS A 342 -0.34 6.19 -14.48
C HIS A 342 -1.43 6.72 -13.52
N ALA A 343 -1.09 7.67 -12.63
CA ALA A 343 -2.04 8.42 -11.80
C ALA A 343 -3.05 7.54 -11.03
N TYR A 344 -2.59 6.46 -10.39
CA TYR A 344 -3.43 5.62 -9.55
C TYR A 344 -3.78 6.29 -8.21
N SER A 345 -4.78 5.75 -7.50
CA SER A 345 -5.30 6.31 -6.25
C SER A 345 -4.32 6.28 -5.07
N TYR A 346 -3.39 5.32 -5.04
CA TYR A 346 -2.28 5.25 -4.07
C TYR A 346 -1.26 4.19 -4.51
N ASN A 347 -0.10 4.14 -3.85
CA ASN A 347 0.85 3.03 -3.97
C ASN A 347 0.87 2.22 -2.67
N GLU A 348 1.18 0.93 -2.76
CA GLU A 348 1.25 0.05 -1.61
C GLU A 348 2.69 -0.41 -1.36
N VAL A 349 3.19 -0.21 -0.15
CA VAL A 349 4.49 -0.65 0.33
C VAL A 349 4.25 -1.62 1.49
N VAL A 350 4.65 -2.87 1.30
CA VAL A 350 4.44 -3.93 2.30
C VAL A 350 5.64 -3.97 3.23
N LEU A 351 5.41 -3.80 4.53
CA LEU A 351 6.44 -3.81 5.56
C LEU A 351 6.38 -5.08 6.40
N GLY A 352 7.53 -5.56 6.86
CA GLY A 352 7.60 -6.72 7.75
C GLY A 352 7.41 -6.34 9.21
N THR A 353 6.48 -7.01 9.90
CA THR A 353 6.10 -6.68 11.29
C THR A 353 7.11 -7.12 12.34
N SER A 354 7.91 -8.15 12.05
CA SER A 354 8.96 -8.60 12.98
C SER A 354 9.97 -7.48 13.30
N GLN A 355 10.40 -6.74 12.28
CA GLN A 355 11.30 -5.59 12.46
C GLN A 355 10.57 -4.37 13.00
N TRP A 356 9.29 -4.21 12.66
CA TRP A 356 8.45 -3.17 13.25
C TRP A 356 8.38 -3.28 14.76
N ASN A 357 8.00 -4.45 15.28
CA ASN A 357 7.89 -4.73 16.71
C ASN A 357 9.25 -4.60 17.41
N ALA A 358 10.31 -5.13 16.80
CA ALA A 358 11.66 -5.04 17.37
C ALA A 358 12.21 -3.61 17.44
N ARG A 359 11.61 -2.65 16.72
CA ARG A 359 12.08 -1.26 16.64
C ARG A 359 11.13 -0.26 17.25
N LEU A 360 10.03 -0.68 17.89
CA LEU A 360 9.22 0.21 18.70
C LEU A 360 10.06 0.74 19.89
N PRO A 361 9.88 2.03 20.28
CA PRO A 361 9.01 3.04 19.65
C PRO A 361 9.62 3.71 18.41
N ASN A 362 10.91 3.51 18.16
CA ASN A 362 11.73 4.26 17.20
C ASN A 362 11.38 4.08 15.71
N ILE A 363 10.49 3.13 15.37
CA ILE A 363 9.94 3.04 14.02
C ILE A 363 8.91 4.14 13.72
N ILE A 364 8.37 4.80 14.74
CA ILE A 364 7.29 5.79 14.59
C ILE A 364 7.86 7.20 14.76
N ASP A 365 8.00 7.88 13.61
CA ASP A 365 8.45 9.27 13.55
C ASP A 365 7.33 10.22 14.02
N ALA A 366 6.08 9.95 13.63
CA ALA A 366 4.93 10.76 14.04
C ALA A 366 3.63 9.94 14.05
N ILE A 367 2.65 10.43 14.79
CA ILE A 367 1.23 10.07 14.67
C ILE A 367 0.54 11.26 13.98
N TYR A 368 -0.24 11.00 12.94
CA TYR A 368 -0.86 12.04 12.13
C TYR A 368 -2.38 11.91 12.08
N PHE A 369 -3.03 13.03 11.77
CA PHE A 369 -4.42 13.07 11.29
C PHE A 369 -4.53 14.02 10.10
N MET A 370 -5.55 13.80 9.26
CA MET A 370 -5.85 14.66 8.13
C MET A 370 -6.53 15.95 8.59
N GLY A 371 -6.06 17.10 8.09
CA GLY A 371 -6.64 18.40 8.44
C GLY A 371 -8.11 18.51 8.03
N GLY A 372 -8.96 18.97 8.94
CA GLY A 372 -10.40 19.16 8.70
C GLY A 372 -11.28 17.96 9.05
N ASP A 373 -10.70 16.88 9.57
CA ASP A 373 -11.41 15.70 10.05
C ASP A 373 -11.33 15.61 11.59
N GLU A 374 -12.42 15.99 12.27
CA GLU A 374 -12.48 16.01 13.74
C GLU A 374 -12.37 14.61 14.35
N GLN A 375 -12.89 13.58 13.68
CA GLN A 375 -12.85 12.21 14.16
C GLN A 375 -11.43 11.64 14.04
N ALA A 376 -10.76 11.88 12.91
CA ALA A 376 -9.36 11.51 12.74
C ALA A 376 -8.47 12.27 13.74
N GLU A 377 -8.73 13.57 13.99
CA GLU A 377 -7.99 14.34 14.99
C GLU A 377 -8.14 13.74 16.39
N MET A 378 -9.38 13.42 16.80
CA MET A 378 -9.64 12.80 18.10
C MET A 378 -8.92 11.45 18.23
N SER A 379 -9.03 10.60 17.21
CA SER A 379 -8.36 9.29 17.15
C SER A 379 -6.84 9.42 17.25
N ALA A 380 -6.23 10.37 16.54
CA ALA A 380 -4.79 10.59 16.58
C ALA A 380 -4.32 11.11 17.95
N ARG A 381 -5.09 12.01 18.59
CA ARG A 381 -4.76 12.53 19.93
C ARG A 381 -4.83 11.44 21.00
N GLN A 382 -5.87 10.60 20.96
CA GLN A 382 -5.99 9.45 21.87
C GLN A 382 -4.84 8.47 21.66
N THR A 383 -4.53 8.14 20.41
CA THR A 383 -3.42 7.26 20.04
C THR A 383 -2.09 7.83 20.52
N TYR A 384 -1.84 9.13 20.29
CA TYR A 384 -0.63 9.81 20.73
C TYR A 384 -0.47 9.80 22.25
N SER A 385 -1.52 10.15 22.98
CA SER A 385 -1.52 10.12 24.45
C SER A 385 -1.18 8.73 24.98
N ALA A 386 -1.84 7.69 24.45
CA ALA A 386 -1.59 6.30 24.85
C ALA A 386 -0.19 5.82 24.45
N PHE A 387 0.31 6.22 23.28
CA PHE A 387 1.65 5.89 22.82
C PHE A 387 2.72 6.52 23.72
N MET A 388 2.58 7.81 24.05
CA MET A 388 3.52 8.52 24.92
C MET A 388 3.45 8.00 26.37
N ALA A 389 2.31 7.49 26.82
CA ALA A 389 2.20 6.80 28.10
C ALA A 389 2.95 5.46 28.11
N ALA A 390 2.89 4.71 27.01
CA ALA A 390 3.61 3.44 26.85
C ALA A 390 5.13 3.64 26.63
N TYR A 391 5.53 4.74 25.99
CA TYR A 391 6.91 5.07 25.66
C TYR A 391 7.27 6.52 26.03
N PRO A 392 7.48 6.83 27.32
CA PRO A 392 7.70 8.20 27.79
C PRO A 392 8.93 8.92 27.20
N ASP A 393 9.95 8.14 26.82
CA ASP A 393 11.19 8.66 26.22
C ASP A 393 11.13 8.71 24.68
N ALA A 394 10.00 8.36 24.08
CA ALA A 394 9.85 8.41 22.63
C ALA A 394 9.91 9.84 22.10
N SER A 395 10.46 10.00 20.91
CA SER A 395 10.60 11.30 20.23
C SER A 395 9.48 11.56 19.22
N THR A 396 8.38 10.81 19.30
CA THR A 396 7.31 10.79 18.31
C THR A 396 6.54 12.11 18.33
N LEU A 397 6.26 12.64 17.13
CA LEU A 397 5.50 13.88 16.96
C LEU A 397 3.99 13.60 16.85
N LEU A 398 3.15 14.54 17.29
CA LEU A 398 1.76 14.64 16.85
C LEU A 398 1.64 15.71 15.76
N VAL A 399 1.18 15.33 14.58
CA VAL A 399 1.17 16.22 13.41
C VAL A 399 -0.18 16.27 12.71
N ARG A 400 -0.53 17.47 12.23
CA ARG A 400 -1.61 17.65 11.25
C ARG A 400 -1.02 17.49 9.86
N LEU A 401 -1.67 16.66 9.03
CA LEU A 401 -1.30 16.44 7.64
C LEU A 401 -2.33 17.10 6.70
N ASN A 402 -1.85 17.97 5.81
CA ASN A 402 -2.60 18.44 4.66
C ASN A 402 -1.76 18.26 3.38
N ILE A 403 -1.99 17.16 2.67
CA ILE A 403 -1.15 16.72 1.55
C ILE A 403 -1.13 17.68 0.35
N PHE A 404 -2.09 18.61 0.29
CA PHE A 404 -2.17 19.60 -0.77
C PHE A 404 -1.27 20.81 -0.54
N ASP A 405 -0.84 21.05 0.69
CA ASP A 405 0.06 22.16 1.03
C ASP A 405 1.49 21.88 0.57
N GLU A 406 2.27 22.94 0.34
CA GLU A 406 3.72 22.84 0.07
C GLU A 406 4.49 22.30 1.28
N ARG A 407 3.96 22.57 2.48
CA ARG A 407 4.46 22.10 3.76
C ARG A 407 3.35 21.32 4.46
N PRO A 408 3.13 20.06 4.09
CA PRO A 408 1.95 19.31 4.48
C PRO A 408 1.91 18.92 5.96
N PHE A 409 3.06 18.87 6.65
CA PHE A 409 3.14 18.52 8.06
C PHE A 409 3.24 19.76 8.94
N GLN A 410 2.36 19.85 9.93
CA GLN A 410 2.32 20.95 10.89
C GLN A 410 2.26 20.41 12.32
N SER A 411 3.02 21.02 13.23
CA SER A 411 2.97 20.69 14.65
C SER A 411 1.61 21.01 15.23
N VAL A 412 1.11 20.14 16.10
CA VAL A 412 -0.13 20.35 16.84
C VAL A 412 0.21 20.68 18.29
N GLN A 413 -0.49 21.66 18.86
CA GLN A 413 -0.40 21.92 20.30
C GLN A 413 -1.07 20.77 21.05
N ILE A 414 -0.29 20.15 21.95
CA ILE A 414 -0.71 19.03 22.79
C ILE A 414 -1.50 19.57 23.98
#